data_AF-A0A9D7N631-F1
#
_entry.id   AF-A0A9D7N631-F1
#
_cell.length_a   1.000
_cell.length_b   1.000
_cell.length_c   1.000
_cell.angle_alpha   90.00
_cell.angle_beta   90.00
_cell.angle_gamma   90.00
#
_symmetry.space_group_name_H-M   'P 1'
#
loop_
_entity.id
_entity.type
_entity.pdbx_description
1 polymer ?
#
loop_
_entity_poly.entity_id
_entity_poly.type
_entity_poly.pdbx_seq_one_letter_code
_entity_poly.pdbx_strand_id
1 'polypeptide(L)'
;MQNHTLSLAVLLAAGGIFASPPLAAQSDGAPSFADPVRLNAGAKLLGERRLYPSPVYHDLDGDGLQDIVVGDLRGRLTVAKRLPGKGPAKYAEEKPVLAVDGKEIDFHNW
;
A
#
# COMPACT_ATOMS: atom_id res chain seq x y z
N MET A 1 5.83 -24.11 2.15
CA MET A 1 7.14 -24.77 1.97
C MET A 1 7.68 -24.39 0.61
N GLN A 2 8.59 -23.43 0.56
CA GLN A 2 9.71 -23.36 -0.38
C GLN A 2 10.72 -22.40 0.26
N ASN A 3 11.81 -22.99 0.73
CA ASN A 3 12.84 -22.35 1.55
C ASN A 3 13.81 -21.63 0.62
N HIS A 4 14.02 -20.33 0.82
CA HIS A 4 15.19 -19.65 0.26
C HIS A 4 16.26 -19.56 1.34
N THR A 5 17.13 -20.57 1.35
CA THR A 5 18.39 -20.57 2.10
C THR A 5 19.30 -19.52 1.48
N LEU A 6 19.53 -18.39 2.17
CA LEU A 6 20.61 -17.47 1.83
C LEU A 6 21.90 -18.03 2.46
N SER A 7 22.72 -18.68 1.65
CA SER A 7 24.08 -19.06 2.03
C SER A 7 24.93 -17.80 2.23
N LEU A 8 25.38 -17.59 3.46
CA LEU A 8 26.36 -16.58 3.81
C LEU A 8 27.73 -17.02 3.26
N ALA A 9 28.18 -16.42 2.16
CA ALA A 9 29.55 -16.59 1.70
C ALA A 9 30.46 -15.58 2.40
N VAL A 10 31.20 -16.05 3.40
CA VAL A 10 32.38 -15.37 3.94
C VAL A 10 33.48 -15.43 2.88
N LEU A 11 34.01 -14.28 2.44
CA LEU A 11 35.25 -14.23 1.67
C LEU A 11 36.34 -13.52 2.48
N LEU A 12 37.36 -14.29 2.86
CA LEU A 12 38.66 -13.79 3.30
C LEU A 12 39.53 -13.44 2.08
N ALA A 13 40.31 -12.36 2.26
CA ALA A 13 41.25 -11.69 1.38
C ALA A 13 42.01 -12.46 0.28
N ALA A 14 42.14 -11.82 -0.90
CA ALA A 14 43.41 -11.64 -1.62
C ALA A 14 43.24 -10.56 -2.70
N GLY A 15 44.21 -9.67 -2.84
CA GLY A 15 44.17 -8.53 -3.76
C GLY A 15 44.01 -8.92 -5.23
N GLY A 16 42.81 -8.74 -5.75
CA GLY A 16 42.48 -8.83 -7.16
C GLY A 16 41.44 -7.77 -7.48
N ILE A 17 41.61 -7.06 -8.59
CA ILE A 17 40.64 -6.09 -9.10
C ILE A 17 39.32 -6.84 -9.34
N PHE A 18 38.36 -6.70 -8.44
CA PHE A 18 36.98 -7.13 -8.70
C PHE A 18 36.40 -6.13 -9.71
N ALA A 19 36.51 -6.46 -11.00
CA ALA A 19 35.59 -5.90 -11.97
C ALA A 19 34.22 -6.48 -11.65
N SER A 20 33.35 -5.69 -11.01
CA SER A 20 31.93 -6.02 -10.91
C SER A 20 31.43 -6.32 -12.33
N PRO A 21 30.84 -7.49 -12.61
CA PRO A 21 30.15 -7.64 -13.89
C PRO A 21 29.11 -6.53 -13.98
N PRO A 22 28.91 -5.89 -15.14
CA PRO A 22 27.76 -5.02 -15.30
C PRO A 22 26.54 -5.87 -14.95
N LEU A 23 25.75 -5.40 -14.00
CA LEU A 23 24.45 -5.98 -13.71
C LEU A 23 23.75 -6.03 -15.06
N ALA A 24 23.54 -7.23 -15.61
CA ALA A 24 22.80 -7.36 -16.86
C ALA A 24 21.49 -6.62 -16.63
N ALA A 25 21.24 -5.57 -17.41
CA ALA A 25 19.97 -4.88 -17.37
C ALA A 25 18.93 -5.96 -17.68
N GLN A 26 18.22 -6.38 -16.65
CA GLN A 26 17.22 -7.41 -16.78
C GLN A 26 16.16 -6.83 -17.70
N SER A 27 16.20 -7.25 -18.97
CA SER A 27 15.19 -6.91 -19.96
C SER A 27 13.95 -7.76 -19.68
N ASP A 28 13.44 -7.66 -18.45
CA ASP A 28 12.05 -8.01 -18.21
C ASP A 28 11.29 -6.98 -19.05
N GLY A 29 10.67 -7.42 -20.14
CA GLY A 29 9.90 -6.54 -21.02
C GLY A 29 8.98 -5.64 -20.21
N ALA A 30 8.65 -4.46 -20.75
CA ALA A 30 7.84 -3.47 -20.04
C ALA A 30 6.63 -4.13 -19.36
N PRO A 31 6.36 -3.85 -18.07
CA PRO A 31 5.26 -4.49 -17.36
C PRO A 31 3.94 -4.17 -18.05
N SER A 32 3.14 -5.21 -18.33
CA SER A 32 1.77 -5.04 -18.81
C SER A 32 0.82 -4.99 -17.62
N PHE A 33 0.06 -3.91 -17.50
CA PHE A 33 -1.01 -3.80 -16.52
C PHE A 33 -2.33 -4.32 -17.10
N ALA A 34 -3.19 -4.85 -16.22
CA ALA A 34 -4.59 -5.10 -16.58
C ALA A 34 -5.34 -3.77 -16.76
N ASP A 35 -6.55 -3.84 -17.31
CA ASP A 35 -7.42 -2.68 -17.42
C ASP A 35 -7.64 -2.01 -16.04
N PRO A 36 -7.69 -0.67 -15.99
CA PRO A 36 -7.90 0.05 -14.74
C PRO A 36 -9.28 -0.27 -14.16
N VAL A 37 -9.33 -0.52 -12.85
CA VAL A 37 -10.57 -0.80 -12.12
C VAL A 37 -10.86 0.36 -11.16
N ARG A 38 -12.12 0.77 -11.06
CA ARG A 38 -12.56 1.71 -10.03
C ARG A 38 -12.69 1.01 -8.69
N LEU A 39 -12.12 1.61 -7.65
CA LEU A 39 -12.25 1.13 -6.29
C LEU A 39 -13.55 1.68 -5.67
N ASN A 40 -14.31 0.78 -5.05
CA ASN A 40 -15.50 1.12 -4.28
C ASN A 40 -15.22 0.98 -2.79
N ALA A 41 -15.84 1.87 -2.01
CA ALA A 41 -15.97 1.75 -0.56
C ALA A 41 -17.44 1.50 -0.23
N GLY A 42 -17.79 0.24 0.03
CA GLY A 42 -19.19 -0.19 0.08
C GLY A 42 -19.90 0.04 -1.26
N ALA A 43 -21.01 0.76 -1.25
CA ALA A 43 -21.82 1.05 -2.44
C ALA A 43 -21.36 2.28 -3.24
N LYS A 44 -20.36 3.04 -2.75
CA LYS A 44 -19.88 4.30 -3.35
C LYS A 44 -18.50 4.14 -3.96
N LEU A 45 -18.13 5.05 -4.84
CA LEU A 45 -16.72 5.18 -5.24
C LEU A 45 -15.87 5.58 -4.03
N LEU A 46 -14.66 5.04 -3.94
CA LEU A 46 -13.67 5.50 -2.98
C LEU A 46 -13.38 6.99 -3.20
N GLY A 47 -13.39 7.78 -2.14
CA GLY A 47 -13.19 9.22 -2.16
C GLY A 47 -14.35 9.99 -2.82
N GLU A 48 -15.52 9.40 -2.98
CA GLU A 48 -16.68 10.06 -3.59
C GLU A 48 -16.97 11.40 -2.90
N ARG A 49 -17.09 12.47 -3.71
CA ARG A 49 -17.35 13.86 -3.26
C ARG A 49 -16.28 14.43 -2.31
N ARG A 50 -15.06 13.90 -2.34
CA ARG A 50 -13.90 14.50 -1.65
C ARG A 50 -13.22 15.54 -2.55
N LEU A 51 -12.69 16.59 -1.93
CA LEU A 51 -11.80 17.54 -2.60
C LEU A 51 -10.36 17.04 -2.45
N TYR A 52 -9.72 16.72 -3.58
CA TYR A 52 -8.36 16.17 -3.66
C TYR A 52 -8.14 14.94 -2.76
N PRO A 53 -8.90 13.85 -2.99
CA PRO A 53 -8.67 12.60 -2.24
C PRO A 53 -7.26 12.08 -2.50
N SER A 54 -6.56 11.76 -1.43
CA SER A 54 -5.17 11.27 -1.45
C SER A 54 -5.10 9.91 -0.75
N PRO A 55 -5.34 8.80 -1.49
CA PRO A 55 -5.42 7.46 -0.91
C PRO A 55 -4.04 6.83 -0.69
N VAL A 56 -3.90 6.04 0.39
CA VAL A 56 -2.73 5.21 0.72
C VAL A 56 -3.20 3.83 1.21
N TYR A 57 -2.46 2.78 0.82
CA TYR A 57 -2.61 1.45 1.39
C TYR A 57 -1.89 1.34 2.73
N HIS A 58 -2.61 0.92 3.78
CA HIS A 58 -2.04 0.66 5.09
C HIS A 58 -2.91 -0.33 5.87
N ASP A 59 -2.30 -1.23 6.63
CA ASP A 59 -3.00 -2.07 7.61
C ASP A 59 -3.22 -1.23 8.88
N LEU A 60 -4.39 -0.61 9.01
CA LEU A 60 -4.64 0.40 10.02
C LEU A 60 -4.87 -0.21 11.41
N ASP A 61 -5.47 -1.39 11.49
CA ASP A 61 -5.81 -2.04 12.76
C ASP A 61 -4.99 -3.31 13.07
N GLY A 62 -4.02 -3.64 12.22
CA GLY A 62 -3.07 -4.72 12.47
C GLY A 62 -3.65 -6.11 12.21
N ASP A 63 -4.71 -6.21 11.42
CA ASP A 63 -5.35 -7.48 11.07
C ASP A 63 -4.65 -8.21 9.92
N GLY A 64 -3.60 -7.60 9.34
CA GLY A 64 -2.81 -8.11 8.23
C GLY A 64 -3.43 -7.84 6.86
N LEU A 65 -4.56 -7.13 6.79
CA LEU A 65 -5.21 -6.72 5.55
C LEU A 65 -4.87 -5.26 5.24
N GLN A 66 -4.46 -4.98 4.01
CA GLN A 66 -4.19 -3.60 3.58
C GLN A 66 -5.50 -2.85 3.34
N ASP A 67 -5.85 -1.96 4.26
CA ASP A 67 -6.95 -1.01 4.12
C ASP A 67 -6.57 0.15 3.20
N ILE A 68 -7.55 0.98 2.83
CA ILE A 68 -7.29 2.24 2.14
C ILE A 68 -7.62 3.41 3.07
N VAL A 69 -6.59 4.15 3.43
CA VAL A 69 -6.72 5.41 4.17
C VAL A 69 -6.77 6.56 3.18
N VAL A 70 -7.74 7.46 3.33
CA VAL A 70 -7.97 8.58 2.42
C VAL A 70 -7.91 9.90 3.20
N GLY A 71 -6.89 10.70 2.90
CA GLY A 71 -6.86 12.11 3.29
C GLY A 71 -7.55 12.98 2.25
N ASP A 72 -8.00 14.17 2.65
CA ASP A 72 -8.50 15.18 1.71
C ASP A 72 -7.97 16.58 2.01
N LEU A 73 -8.22 17.51 1.08
CA LEU A 73 -7.73 18.89 1.20
C LEU A 73 -8.25 19.61 2.46
N ARG A 74 -9.41 19.22 3.00
CA ARG A 74 -9.98 19.83 4.22
C ARG A 74 -9.25 19.38 5.49
N GLY A 75 -8.44 18.33 5.42
CA GLY A 75 -7.73 17.79 6.58
C GLY A 75 -8.42 16.60 7.22
N ARG A 76 -9.46 16.03 6.59
CA ARG A 76 -10.18 14.86 7.14
C ARG A 76 -9.51 13.57 6.72
N LEU A 77 -9.40 12.63 7.65
CA LEU A 77 -8.92 11.28 7.39
C LEU A 77 -10.06 10.27 7.50
N THR A 78 -10.25 9.46 6.46
CA THR A 78 -11.17 8.30 6.49
C THR A 78 -10.42 7.02 6.16
N VAL A 79 -11.00 5.88 6.52
CA VAL A 79 -10.53 4.55 6.16
C VAL A 79 -11.66 3.74 5.53
N ALA A 80 -11.36 3.08 4.42
CA ALA A 80 -12.17 2.01 3.86
C ALA A 80 -11.50 0.67 4.21
N LYS A 81 -12.02 -0.02 5.23
CA LYS A 81 -11.46 -1.30 5.70
C LYS A 81 -11.54 -2.37 4.62
N ARG A 82 -10.46 -3.11 4.40
CA ARG A 82 -10.43 -4.29 3.53
C ARG A 82 -11.23 -5.40 4.18
N LEU A 83 -12.20 -5.94 3.43
CA LEU A 83 -13.00 -7.07 3.87
C LEU A 83 -12.19 -8.37 3.70
N PRO A 84 -12.28 -9.31 4.66
CA PRO A 84 -11.64 -10.60 4.53
C PRO A 84 -12.21 -11.37 3.32
N GLY A 85 -11.34 -12.06 2.60
CA GLY A 85 -11.77 -12.85 1.45
C GLY A 85 -10.63 -13.24 0.51
N LYS A 86 -10.92 -14.23 -0.34
CA LYS A 86 -10.06 -14.61 -1.46
C LYS A 86 -10.52 -13.85 -2.72
N GLY A 87 -9.58 -13.50 -3.59
CA GLY A 87 -9.87 -12.80 -4.85
C GLY A 87 -9.67 -11.28 -4.79
N PRO A 88 -10.26 -10.53 -5.73
CA PRO A 88 -10.13 -9.07 -5.77
C PRO A 88 -10.55 -8.41 -4.45
N ALA A 89 -9.75 -7.45 -4.00
CA ALA A 89 -10.01 -6.76 -2.74
C ALA A 89 -11.36 -6.03 -2.79
N LYS A 90 -12.14 -6.17 -1.72
CA LYS A 90 -13.38 -5.44 -1.48
C LYS A 90 -13.21 -4.62 -0.21
N TYR A 91 -13.78 -3.42 -0.20
CA TYR A 91 -13.65 -2.51 0.93
C TYR A 91 -15.02 -2.16 1.51
N ALA A 92 -15.08 -2.01 2.82
CA ALA A 92 -16.22 -1.47 3.52
C ALA A 92 -16.44 0.00 3.14
N GLU A 93 -17.58 0.56 3.56
CA GLU A 93 -17.80 2.00 3.47
C GLU A 93 -16.70 2.78 4.19
N GLU A 94 -16.32 3.94 3.64
CA GLU A 94 -15.42 4.85 4.33
C GLU A 94 -15.99 5.29 5.68
N LYS A 95 -15.17 5.19 6.72
CA LYS A 95 -15.46 5.70 8.07
C LYS A 95 -14.39 6.71 8.49
N PRO A 96 -14.71 7.72 9.30
CA PRO A 96 -13.70 8.60 9.89
C PRO A 96 -12.65 7.80 10.65
N VAL A 97 -11.38 8.20 10.52
CA VAL A 97 -10.35 7.71 11.43
C VAL A 97 -10.51 8.46 12.76
N LEU A 98 -10.52 7.72 13.86
CA LEU A 98 -10.70 8.27 15.19
C LEU A 98 -9.35 8.36 15.92
N ALA A 99 -9.16 9.44 16.67
CA ALA A 99 -8.09 9.57 17.65
C ALA A 99 -8.37 8.66 18.86
N VAL A 100 -7.37 8.53 19.74
CA VAL A 100 -7.48 7.71 20.96
C VAL A 100 -8.59 8.15 21.92
N ASP A 101 -9.03 9.41 21.83
CA ASP A 101 -10.13 9.96 22.61
C ASP A 101 -11.51 9.74 21.94
N GLY A 102 -11.55 9.02 20.81
CA GLY A 102 -12.75 8.70 20.06
C GLY A 102 -13.26 9.81 19.14
N LYS A 103 -12.59 10.96 19.06
CA LYS A 103 -12.96 12.02 18.11
C LYS A 103 -12.37 11.77 16.74
N GLU A 104 -13.02 12.30 15.71
CA GLU A 104 -12.49 12.26 14.36
C GLU A 104 -11.15 13.01 14.27
N ILE A 105 -10.20 12.42 13.54
CA ILE A 105 -8.97 13.12 13.16
C ILE A 105 -9.33 14.09 12.03
N ASP A 106 -9.30 15.37 12.38
CA ASP A 106 -9.39 16.49 11.45
C ASP A 106 -8.23 17.46 11.72
N PHE A 107 -7.40 17.66 10.69
CA PHE A 107 -6.29 18.60 10.75
C PHE A 107 -6.73 20.05 10.64
N HIS A 108 -8.01 20.31 10.35
CA HIS A 108 -8.58 21.63 10.19
C HIS A 108 -7.71 22.48 9.26
N ASN A 109 -7.39 21.91 8.10
CA ASN A 109 -6.87 22.78 7.08
C ASN A 109 -7.94 23.89 6.88
N TRP A 110 -7.47 25.09 6.61
CA TRP A 110 -8.20 26.22 6.00
C TRP A 110 -9.68 26.38 6.34
#